data_AF-A0A4Q0IGG3-F1
#
_entry.id   AF-A0A4Q0IGG3-F1
#
_cell.length_a   1.000
_cell.length_b   1.000
_cell.length_c   1.000
_cell.angle_alpha   90.00
_cell.angle_beta   90.00
_cell.angle_gamma   90.00
#
_symmetry.space_group_name_H-M   'P 1'
#
loop_
_entity.id
_entity.type
_entity.pdbx_description
1 polymer ?
#
loop_
_entity_poly.entity_id
_entity_poly.type
_entity_poly.pdbx_seq_one_letter_code
_entity_poly.pdbx_strand_id
1 'polypeptide(L)'
;PKATSACAAKVDEIRDDFKSWLRSRMESAPELAKEIEETYNNIFNNSAPMTIPDEYIPEYFDGAARVIGGKLIKMREHQSKAIVRGTMQSLMLAHEVGTGKTFTLITTAMEMRRLGTAKKPMIVVQNATLGQFVASAKALYPDARILSLEDKDRNAEGRKDFYAKIRYNDWD
;
A
#
# COMPACT_ATOMS: atom_id res chain seq x y z
N PRO A 1 26.01 -24.42 38.96
CA PRO A 1 24.73 -24.68 38.25
C PRO A 1 23.48 -24.28 39.04
N LYS A 2 23.23 -24.84 40.24
CA LYS A 2 22.03 -24.52 41.06
C LYS A 2 21.94 -23.06 41.53
N ALA A 3 23.06 -22.47 41.97
CA ALA A 3 23.09 -21.06 42.41
C ALA A 3 22.80 -20.08 41.26
N THR A 4 23.27 -20.40 40.04
CA THR A 4 23.01 -19.63 38.83
C THR A 4 21.52 -19.66 38.46
N SER A 5 20.88 -20.83 38.54
CA SER A 5 19.44 -20.96 38.28
C SER A 5 18.58 -20.25 39.32
N ALA A 6 18.94 -20.32 40.60
CA ALA A 6 18.23 -19.60 41.67
C ALA A 6 18.35 -18.07 41.52
N CYS A 7 19.53 -17.58 41.10
CA CYS A 7 19.74 -16.17 40.80
C CYS A 7 18.89 -15.72 39.61
N ALA A 8 18.85 -16.49 38.52
CA ALA A 8 18.01 -16.19 37.35
C ALA A 8 16.52 -16.12 37.73
N ALA A 9 16.03 -17.09 38.50
CA ALA A 9 14.64 -17.10 38.97
C ALA A 9 14.30 -15.85 39.81
N LYS A 10 15.22 -15.42 40.69
CA LYS A 10 15.01 -14.21 41.50
C LYS A 10 15.00 -12.93 40.65
N VAL A 11 15.83 -12.88 39.61
CA VAL A 11 15.82 -11.75 38.66
C VAL A 11 14.49 -11.67 37.91
N ASP A 12 13.94 -12.80 37.48
CA ASP A 12 12.65 -12.82 36.77
C ASP A 12 11.48 -12.45 37.70
N GLU A 13 11.51 -12.90 38.96
CA GLU A 13 10.54 -12.47 39.98
C GLU A 13 10.54 -10.94 40.17
N ILE A 14 11.71 -10.34 40.34
CA ILE A 14 11.85 -8.88 40.48
C ILE A 14 11.32 -8.15 39.23
N ARG A 15 11.56 -8.69 38.03
CA ARG A 15 11.04 -8.10 36.79
C ARG A 15 9.53 -8.14 36.73
N ASP A 16 8.91 -9.23 37.16
CA ASP A 16 7.46 -9.40 37.13
C ASP A 16 6.76 -8.57 38.20
N ASP A 17 7.36 -8.44 39.39
CA ASP A 17 6.93 -7.52 40.44
C ASP A 17 6.96 -6.07 39.95
N PHE A 18 8.05 -5.67 39.30
CA PHE A 18 8.19 -4.32 38.73
C PHE A 18 7.15 -4.05 37.64
N LYS A 19 6.89 -5.00 36.72
CA LYS A 19 5.85 -4.85 35.70
C LYS A 19 4.46 -4.67 36.32
N SER A 20 4.16 -5.44 37.36
CA SER A 20 2.86 -5.41 38.04
C SER A 20 2.67 -4.09 38.79
N TRP A 21 3.70 -3.65 39.50
CA TRP A 21 3.72 -2.34 40.16
C TRP A 21 3.56 -1.19 39.15
N LEU A 22 4.29 -1.23 38.04
CA LEU A 22 4.25 -0.19 37.01
C LEU A 22 2.85 -0.07 36.39
N ARG A 23 2.20 -1.21 36.08
CA ARG A 23 0.83 -1.22 35.55
C ARG A 23 -0.16 -0.58 36.51
N SER A 24 -0.15 -0.96 37.79
CA SER A 24 -1.02 -0.36 38.81
C SER A 24 -0.79 1.14 38.95
N ARG A 25 0.47 1.59 38.79
CA ARG A 25 0.82 3.01 38.81
C ARG A 25 0.32 3.75 37.56
N MET A 26 0.40 3.13 36.39
CA MET A 26 -0.14 3.69 35.14
C MET A 26 -1.68 3.80 35.18
N GLU A 27 -2.38 2.85 35.79
CA GLU A 27 -3.84 2.89 35.97
C GLU A 27 -4.28 4.04 36.91
N SER A 28 -3.49 4.32 37.96
CA SER A 28 -3.79 5.37 38.94
C SER A 28 -3.27 6.76 38.54
N ALA A 29 -2.38 6.86 37.54
CA ALA A 29 -1.80 8.12 37.09
C ALA A 29 -1.76 8.19 35.54
N PRO A 30 -2.82 8.73 34.90
CA PRO A 30 -2.92 8.83 33.44
C PRO A 30 -1.75 9.59 32.77
N GLU A 31 -1.25 10.65 33.41
CA GLU A 31 -0.11 11.42 32.87
C GLU A 31 1.18 10.60 32.82
N LEU A 32 1.42 9.75 33.84
CA LEU A 32 2.57 8.84 33.84
C LEU A 32 2.42 7.77 32.76
N ALA A 33 1.20 7.25 32.56
CA ALA A 33 0.94 6.28 31.51
C ALA A 33 1.29 6.85 30.13
N LYS A 34 0.86 8.10 29.88
CA LYS A 34 1.17 8.84 28.66
C LYS A 34 2.67 9.10 28.49
N GLU A 35 3.36 9.55 29.55
CA GLU A 35 4.81 9.79 29.51
C GLU A 35 5.61 8.51 29.18
N ILE A 36 5.23 7.38 29.78
CA ILE A 36 5.86 6.08 29.51
C ILE A 36 5.58 5.64 28.06
N GLU A 37 4.35 5.78 27.58
CA GLU A 37 3.98 5.45 26.21
C GLU A 37 4.78 6.29 25.20
N GLU A 38 4.83 7.62 25.40
CA GLU A 38 5.59 8.54 24.56
C GLU A 38 7.09 8.22 24.60
N THR A 39 7.66 7.97 25.77
CA THR A 39 9.09 7.63 25.93
C THR A 39 9.41 6.29 25.27
N TYR A 40 8.58 5.27 25.48
CA TYR A 40 8.74 3.97 24.84
C TYR A 40 8.69 4.11 23.32
N ASN A 41 7.68 4.82 22.80
CA ASN A 41 7.56 5.09 21.37
C ASN A 41 8.78 5.88 20.87
N ASN A 42 9.26 6.91 21.57
CA ASN A 42 10.42 7.67 21.12
C ASN A 42 11.72 6.85 21.09
N ILE A 43 11.91 5.94 22.05
CA ILE A 43 13.13 5.10 22.14
C ILE A 43 13.06 3.92 21.18
N PHE A 44 11.90 3.30 21.02
CA PHE A 44 11.74 2.02 20.33
C PHE A 44 10.97 2.09 19.01
N ASN A 45 10.38 3.24 18.64
CA ASN A 45 9.77 3.42 17.33
C ASN A 45 10.84 3.49 16.25
N ASN A 46 11.15 2.33 15.68
CA ASN A 46 12.06 2.19 14.55
C ASN A 46 11.36 2.43 13.19
N SER A 47 10.16 3.01 13.19
CA SER A 47 9.40 3.31 11.98
C SER A 47 9.07 4.80 11.88
N ALA A 48 9.85 5.50 11.07
CA ALA A 48 9.48 6.82 10.58
C ALA A 48 8.58 6.64 9.35
N PRO A 49 7.39 7.27 9.29
CA PRO A 49 6.58 7.27 8.08
C PRO A 49 7.38 7.89 6.93
N MET A 50 7.54 7.15 5.83
CA MET A 50 8.15 7.71 4.63
C MET A 50 7.27 8.85 4.09
N THR A 51 7.86 10.03 3.96
CA THR A 51 7.25 11.17 3.27
C THR A 51 7.90 11.32 1.89
N ILE A 52 7.09 11.64 0.89
CA ILE A 52 7.57 11.99 -0.45
C ILE A 52 7.59 13.52 -0.52
N PRO A 53 8.77 14.17 -0.60
CA PRO A 53 8.86 15.61 -0.74
C PRO A 53 8.20 16.09 -2.05
N ASP A 54 7.69 17.32 -2.04
CA ASP A 54 6.88 17.85 -3.15
C ASP A 54 7.68 17.99 -4.46
N GLU A 55 9.01 18.09 -4.38
CA GLU A 55 9.90 18.13 -5.56
C GLU A 55 9.97 16.79 -6.32
N TYR A 56 9.60 15.67 -5.67
CA TYR A 56 9.62 14.34 -6.29
C TYR A 56 8.28 13.93 -6.90
N ILE A 57 7.21 14.71 -6.69
CA ILE A 57 5.92 14.42 -7.32
C ILE A 57 5.83 15.12 -8.68
N PRO A 58 5.69 14.38 -9.79
CA PRO A 58 5.55 15.01 -11.09
C PRO A 58 4.19 15.70 -11.20
N GLU A 59 4.15 16.77 -11.99
CA GLU A 59 2.89 17.44 -12.27
C GLU A 59 1.93 16.53 -13.06
N TYR A 60 2.50 15.72 -13.95
CA TYR A 60 1.80 14.76 -14.78
C TYR A 60 2.64 13.49 -14.93
N PHE A 61 1.97 12.35 -14.96
CA PHE A 61 2.61 11.05 -15.18
C PHE A 61 2.67 10.73 -16.67
N ASP A 62 3.76 10.11 -17.10
CA ASP A 62 3.99 9.79 -18.51
C ASP A 62 2.95 8.79 -19.03
N GLY A 63 2.47 9.00 -20.25
CA GLY A 63 1.41 8.17 -20.85
C GLY A 63 0.00 8.43 -20.30
N ALA A 64 -0.15 9.17 -19.20
CA ALA A 64 -1.45 9.53 -18.68
C ALA A 64 -2.12 10.61 -19.55
N ALA A 65 -3.40 10.40 -19.87
CA ALA A 65 -4.22 11.37 -20.58
C ALA A 65 -4.33 12.67 -19.80
N ARG A 66 -4.10 13.80 -20.48
CA ARG A 66 -4.24 15.14 -19.90
C ARG A 66 -5.70 15.56 -19.78
N VAL A 67 -6.57 15.03 -20.63
CA VAL A 67 -8.00 15.37 -20.67
C VAL A 67 -8.81 14.10 -20.77
N ILE A 68 -9.82 13.95 -19.90
CA ILE A 68 -10.79 12.86 -19.95
C ILE A 68 -12.19 13.48 -19.93
N GLY A 69 -13.00 13.16 -20.93
CA GLY A 69 -14.38 13.70 -21.04
C GLY A 69 -14.44 15.22 -21.04
N GLY A 70 -13.47 15.89 -21.69
CA GLY A 70 -13.38 17.36 -21.76
C GLY A 70 -12.87 18.04 -20.50
N LYS A 71 -12.46 17.30 -19.46
CA LYS A 71 -11.90 17.85 -18.22
C LYS A 71 -10.41 17.58 -18.13
N LEU A 72 -9.63 18.60 -17.77
CA LEU A 72 -8.22 18.44 -17.44
C LEU A 72 -8.08 17.49 -16.25
N ILE A 73 -7.24 16.47 -16.38
CA ILE A 73 -6.94 15.51 -15.34
C ILE A 73 -5.53 15.76 -14.83
N LYS A 74 -5.44 16.00 -13.52
CA LYS A 74 -4.20 16.08 -12.76
C LYS A 74 -4.38 15.29 -11.47
N MET A 75 -3.38 14.50 -11.10
CA MET A 75 -3.40 13.80 -9.82
C MET A 75 -3.35 14.84 -8.69
N ARG A 76 -4.17 14.67 -7.67
CA ARG A 76 -4.06 15.48 -6.46
C ARG A 76 -2.76 15.14 -5.75
N GLU A 77 -2.26 16.06 -4.94
CA GLU A 77 -0.99 15.91 -4.23
C GLU A 77 -0.88 14.58 -3.47
N HIS A 78 -1.93 14.21 -2.72
CA HIS A 78 -1.96 12.95 -1.98
C HIS A 78 -1.92 11.72 -2.90
N GLN A 79 -2.51 11.80 -4.09
CA GLN A 79 -2.47 10.72 -5.08
C GLN A 79 -1.06 10.60 -5.66
N SER A 80 -0.42 11.71 -6.03
CA SER A 80 0.95 11.69 -6.57
C SER A 80 1.96 11.15 -5.56
N LYS A 81 1.87 11.59 -4.29
CA LYS A 81 2.70 11.05 -3.20
C LYS A 81 2.49 9.54 -3.01
N ALA A 82 1.24 9.10 -3.03
CA ALA A 82 0.91 7.68 -2.93
C ALA A 82 1.40 6.86 -4.14
N ILE A 83 1.34 7.42 -5.35
CA ILE A 83 1.85 6.80 -6.57
C ILE A 83 3.36 6.57 -6.45
N VAL A 84 4.12 7.64 -6.18
CA VAL A 84 5.59 7.57 -6.07
C VAL A 84 5.99 6.58 -4.97
N ARG A 85 5.37 6.68 -3.79
CA ARG A 85 5.61 5.73 -2.69
C ARG A 85 5.33 4.27 -3.10
N GLY A 86 4.26 4.04 -3.87
CA GLY A 86 3.86 2.72 -4.35
C GLY A 86 4.85 2.08 -5.33
N THR A 87 5.67 2.88 -5.99
CA THR A 87 6.76 2.36 -6.84
C THR A 87 7.97 1.88 -6.04
N MET A 88 8.11 2.29 -4.78
CA MET A 88 9.29 2.04 -3.94
C MET A 88 9.04 0.96 -2.88
N GLN A 89 7.79 0.80 -2.41
CA GLN A 89 7.43 -0.13 -1.35
C GLN A 89 5.96 -0.55 -1.41
N SER A 90 5.62 -1.66 -0.75
CA SER A 90 4.23 -2.05 -0.52
C SER A 90 3.51 -1.05 0.38
N LEU A 91 2.24 -0.76 0.10
CA LEU A 91 1.43 0.19 0.86
C LEU A 91 -0.05 -0.18 0.87
N MET A 92 -0.78 0.39 1.83
CA MET A 92 -2.24 0.35 1.89
C MET A 92 -2.80 1.75 1.58
N LEU A 93 -3.64 1.85 0.56
CA LEU A 93 -4.36 3.09 0.22
C LEU A 93 -5.63 3.22 1.07
N ALA A 94 -5.47 3.50 2.36
CA ALA A 94 -6.56 3.70 3.32
C ALA A 94 -7.24 5.08 3.18
N HIS A 95 -7.50 5.52 1.95
CA HIS A 95 -8.18 6.79 1.69
C HIS A 95 -9.71 6.62 1.68
N GLU A 96 -10.43 7.71 1.94
CA GLU A 96 -11.90 7.75 1.88
C GLU A 96 -12.44 7.40 0.48
N VAL A 97 -13.72 7.04 0.39
CA VAL A 97 -14.42 6.84 -0.89
C VAL A 97 -14.40 8.14 -1.70
N GLY A 98 -14.31 8.05 -3.04
CA GLY A 98 -14.29 9.23 -3.92
C GLY A 98 -12.96 9.98 -4.02
N THR A 99 -11.95 9.63 -3.22
CA THR A 99 -10.61 10.28 -3.22
C THR A 99 -9.73 9.96 -4.43
N GLY A 100 -10.22 9.15 -5.37
CA GLY A 100 -9.51 8.80 -6.61
C GLY A 100 -8.56 7.60 -6.51
N LYS A 101 -8.77 6.68 -5.55
CA LYS A 101 -7.95 5.45 -5.38
C LYS A 101 -7.76 4.65 -6.67
N THR A 102 -8.77 4.58 -7.53
CA THR A 102 -8.71 3.88 -8.83
C THR A 102 -7.61 4.45 -9.71
N PHE A 103 -7.58 5.77 -9.90
CA PHE A 103 -6.57 6.47 -10.72
C PHE A 103 -5.18 6.35 -10.11
N THR A 104 -5.09 6.39 -8.78
CA THR A 104 -3.85 6.14 -8.04
C THR A 104 -3.30 4.74 -8.34
N LEU A 105 -4.11 3.68 -8.21
CA LEU A 105 -3.67 2.30 -8.46
C LEU A 105 -3.24 2.07 -9.92
N ILE A 106 -4.02 2.54 -10.89
CA ILE A 106 -3.70 2.42 -12.31
C ILE A 106 -2.38 3.12 -12.62
N THR A 107 -2.21 4.34 -12.12
CA THR A 107 -0.99 5.12 -12.36
C THR A 107 0.23 4.51 -11.67
N THR A 108 0.08 3.97 -10.46
CA THR A 108 1.16 3.23 -9.80
C THR A 108 1.61 2.03 -10.65
N ALA A 109 0.67 1.24 -11.18
CA ALA A 109 1.01 0.11 -12.04
C ALA A 109 1.75 0.54 -13.32
N MET A 110 1.27 1.60 -13.98
CA MET A 110 1.91 2.15 -15.19
C MET A 110 3.30 2.72 -14.89
N GLU A 111 3.47 3.41 -13.77
CA GLU A 111 4.78 3.91 -13.35
C GLU A 111 5.75 2.78 -12.99
N MET A 112 5.29 1.73 -12.30
CA MET A 112 6.12 0.54 -12.04
C MET A 112 6.57 -0.11 -13.36
N ARG A 113 5.70 -0.11 -14.38
CA ARG A 113 6.04 -0.62 -15.71
C ARG A 113 7.03 0.28 -16.45
N ARG A 114 6.81 1.60 -16.44
CA ARG A 114 7.72 2.60 -17.03
C ARG A 114 9.10 2.57 -16.40
N LEU A 115 9.17 2.43 -15.08
CA LEU A 115 10.42 2.33 -14.30
C LEU A 115 11.08 0.95 -14.40
N GLY A 116 10.41 -0.04 -15.01
CA GLY A 116 10.92 -1.41 -15.14
C GLY A 116 10.92 -2.22 -13.84
N THR A 117 10.29 -1.72 -12.77
CA THR A 117 10.14 -2.46 -11.50
C THR A 117 9.02 -3.50 -11.57
N ALA A 118 8.11 -3.39 -12.55
CA ALA A 118 7.15 -4.42 -12.92
C ALA A 118 7.14 -4.64 -14.44
N LYS A 119 7.03 -5.89 -14.89
CA LYS A 119 6.91 -6.21 -16.32
C LYS A 119 5.46 -6.35 -16.78
N LYS A 120 4.62 -6.99 -15.97
CA LYS A 120 3.19 -7.25 -16.25
C LYS A 120 2.42 -7.00 -14.96
N PRO A 121 2.24 -5.73 -14.55
CA PRO A 121 1.53 -5.43 -13.31
C PRO A 121 0.10 -5.98 -13.40
N MET A 122 -0.40 -6.53 -12.31
CA MET A 122 -1.72 -7.14 -12.23
C MET A 122 -2.52 -6.45 -11.14
N ILE A 123 -3.71 -5.97 -11.48
CA ILE A 123 -4.64 -5.37 -10.52
C ILE A 123 -5.83 -6.30 -10.37
N VAL A 124 -6.06 -6.76 -9.15
CA VAL A 124 -7.20 -7.61 -8.80
C VAL A 124 -8.32 -6.73 -8.27
N VAL A 125 -9.50 -6.84 -8.88
CA VAL A 125 -10.70 -6.07 -8.51
C VAL A 125 -11.89 -7.01 -8.33
N GLN A 126 -12.95 -6.51 -7.68
CA GLN A 126 -14.21 -7.24 -7.58
C GLN A 126 -14.89 -7.35 -8.94
N ASN A 127 -15.56 -8.49 -9.20
CA ASN A 127 -16.26 -8.71 -10.47
C ASN A 127 -17.26 -7.60 -10.82
N ALA A 128 -17.96 -7.06 -9.82
CA ALA A 128 -18.96 -5.99 -10.01
C ALA A 128 -18.34 -4.66 -10.48
N THR A 129 -17.05 -4.41 -10.21
CA THR A 129 -16.36 -3.15 -10.55
C THR A 129 -15.38 -3.30 -11.71
N LEU A 130 -15.17 -4.52 -12.23
CA LEU A 130 -14.21 -4.80 -13.31
C LEU A 130 -14.44 -3.91 -14.53
N GLY A 131 -15.67 -3.81 -15.03
CA GLY A 131 -15.98 -2.99 -16.20
C GLY A 131 -15.66 -1.51 -16.01
N GLN A 132 -16.01 -0.95 -14.84
CA GLN A 132 -15.71 0.44 -14.49
C GLN A 132 -14.20 0.68 -14.34
N PHE A 133 -13.48 -0.30 -13.79
CA PHE A 133 -12.03 -0.22 -13.63
C PHE A 133 -11.32 -0.23 -14.98
N VAL A 134 -11.69 -1.14 -15.89
CA VAL A 134 -11.15 -1.22 -17.26
C VAL A 134 -11.43 0.06 -18.03
N ALA A 135 -12.65 0.61 -17.93
CA ALA A 135 -12.99 1.88 -18.56
C ALA A 135 -12.14 3.03 -18.02
N SER A 136 -11.91 3.07 -16.70
CA SER A 136 -11.04 4.07 -16.07
C SER A 136 -9.59 3.95 -16.55
N ALA A 137 -9.08 2.72 -16.66
CA ALA A 137 -7.72 2.45 -17.13
C ALA A 137 -7.52 2.87 -18.59
N LYS A 138 -8.44 2.52 -19.49
CA LYS A 138 -8.40 2.93 -20.90
C LYS A 138 -8.57 4.43 -21.08
N ALA A 139 -9.41 5.08 -20.26
CA ALA A 139 -9.57 6.53 -20.32
C ALA A 139 -8.32 7.26 -19.85
N LEU A 140 -7.65 6.75 -18.82
CA LEU A 140 -6.47 7.38 -18.23
C LEU A 140 -5.19 7.06 -19.01
N TYR A 141 -5.05 5.86 -19.58
CA TYR A 141 -3.91 5.42 -20.38
C TYR A 141 -4.42 4.84 -21.70
N PRO A 142 -4.77 5.68 -22.69
CA PRO A 142 -5.40 5.24 -23.93
C PRO A 142 -4.51 4.34 -24.80
N ASP A 143 -3.20 4.52 -24.71
CA ASP A 143 -2.22 3.75 -25.50
C ASP A 143 -1.76 2.46 -24.80
N ALA A 144 -2.22 2.20 -23.57
CA ALA A 144 -1.85 1.01 -22.81
C ALA A 144 -2.59 -0.25 -23.30
N ARG A 145 -1.86 -1.35 -23.46
CA ARG A 145 -2.42 -2.67 -23.79
C ARG A 145 -2.94 -3.34 -22.51
N ILE A 146 -4.21 -3.11 -22.21
CA ILE A 146 -4.88 -3.64 -21.03
C ILE A 146 -5.54 -5.00 -21.34
N LEU A 147 -5.17 -6.04 -20.59
CA LEU A 147 -5.85 -7.34 -20.58
C LEU A 147 -6.85 -7.40 -19.42
N SER A 148 -8.11 -7.77 -19.71
CA SER A 148 -9.16 -7.96 -18.70
C SER A 148 -9.92 -9.27 -18.92
N LEU A 149 -10.51 -9.81 -17.86
CA LEU A 149 -11.40 -10.98 -17.96
C LEU A 149 -12.68 -10.63 -18.71
N GLU A 150 -13.09 -11.52 -19.61
CA GLU A 150 -14.40 -11.53 -20.26
C GLU A 150 -15.25 -12.71 -19.76
N ASP A 151 -16.55 -12.72 -20.05
CA ASP A 151 -17.44 -13.81 -19.62
C ASP A 151 -17.00 -15.18 -20.18
N LYS A 152 -16.44 -15.22 -21.39
CA LYS A 152 -15.89 -16.43 -22.01
C LYS A 152 -14.71 -17.03 -21.24
N ASP A 153 -13.97 -16.21 -20.49
CA ASP A 153 -12.79 -16.64 -19.74
C ASP A 153 -13.16 -17.31 -18.38
N ARG A 154 -14.45 -17.40 -18.03
CA ARG A 154 -14.91 -17.91 -16.72
C ARG A 154 -15.03 -19.43 -16.63
N ASN A 155 -15.06 -20.13 -17.76
CA ASN A 155 -15.08 -21.60 -17.79
C ASN A 155 -13.64 -22.18 -17.76
N ALA A 156 -13.51 -23.50 -17.67
CA ALA A 156 -12.19 -24.14 -17.52
C ALA A 156 -11.26 -23.94 -18.72
N GLU A 157 -11.80 -23.94 -19.94
CA GLU A 157 -11.05 -23.75 -21.18
C GLU A 157 -10.64 -22.28 -21.35
N GLY A 158 -11.59 -21.35 -21.18
CA GLY A 158 -11.35 -19.91 -21.23
C GLY A 158 -10.30 -19.44 -20.23
N ARG A 159 -10.24 -20.04 -19.02
CA ARG A 159 -9.15 -19.75 -18.08
C ARG A 159 -7.79 -20.17 -18.61
N LYS A 160 -7.67 -21.32 -19.29
CA LYS A 160 -6.41 -21.76 -19.91
C LYS A 160 -5.97 -20.78 -20.99
N ASP A 161 -6.90 -20.35 -21.83
CA ASP A 161 -6.64 -19.36 -22.89
C ASP A 161 -6.24 -17.99 -22.30
N PHE A 162 -6.92 -17.55 -21.24
CA PHE A 162 -6.58 -16.33 -20.54
C PHE A 162 -5.16 -16.38 -19.94
N TYR A 163 -4.78 -17.49 -19.31
CA TYR A 163 -3.40 -17.67 -18.84
C TYR A 163 -2.38 -17.73 -19.98
N ALA A 164 -2.73 -18.29 -21.14
CA ALA A 164 -1.88 -18.23 -22.33
C ALA A 164 -1.68 -16.77 -22.78
N LYS A 165 -2.75 -15.96 -22.82
CA LYS A 165 -2.65 -14.52 -23.12
C LYS A 165 -1.70 -13.82 -22.14
N ILE A 166 -1.83 -14.07 -20.83
CA ILE A 166 -0.93 -13.51 -19.80
C ILE A 166 0.52 -13.93 -20.05
N ARG A 167 0.77 -15.21 -20.33
CA ARG A 167 2.13 -15.76 -20.47
C ARG A 167 2.84 -15.23 -21.70
N TYR A 168 2.20 -15.30 -22.87
CA TYR A 168 2.87 -15.15 -24.15
C TYR A 168 2.85 -13.74 -24.73
N ASN A 169 2.00 -12.84 -24.23
CA ASN A 169 1.94 -11.46 -24.72
C ASN A 169 2.52 -10.49 -23.69
N ASP A 170 2.81 -9.27 -24.13
CA ASP A 170 3.26 -8.18 -23.28
C ASP A 170 2.11 -7.21 -23.02
N TRP A 171 1.68 -7.12 -21.76
CA TRP A 171 0.50 -6.36 -21.33
C TRP A 171 0.88 -5.31 -20.30
N ASP A 172 0.34 -4.11 -20.51
CA ASP A 172 0.57 -2.95 -19.67
C ASP A 172 -0.23 -2.99 -18.36
#